data_AF-A0A3D6C3P2-F1
#
_entry.id   AF-A0A3D6C3P2-F1
#
_cell.length_a   1.000
_cell.length_b   1.000
_cell.length_c   1.000
_cell.angle_alpha   90.00
_cell.angle_beta   90.00
_cell.angle_gamma   90.00
#
_symmetry.space_group_name_H-M   'P 1'
#
loop_
_entity.id
_entity.type
_entity.pdbx_description
1 polymer ?
#
loop_
_entity_poly.entity_id
_entity_poly.type
_entity_poly.pdbx_seq_one_letter_code
_entity_poly.pdbx_strand_id
1 'polypeptide(L)'
;DPDQVLAAIIDGSEKNRLEQEYNQALSDHREYITGYVTENWKVFSIRHGLTLTEIRSRMVAQYYAAHVMEIEDAVRQIKRFHDAIKEMEVEISKSYDLNVVFEEDATDFLIQQFIDHSATTDEILSKIYTDFYDGFNLIRERTGKSRFFLSKNALIDHETYLNDLIRNELK
;
A
#
# COMPACT_ATOMS: atom_id res chain seq x y z
N ASP A 1 4.33 -8.57 -40.83
CA ASP A 1 3.42 -9.62 -41.28
C ASP A 1 2.97 -10.41 -40.05
N PRO A 2 1.67 -10.41 -39.70
CA PRO A 2 1.15 -11.06 -38.50
C PRO A 2 1.54 -12.55 -38.40
N ASP A 3 1.61 -13.26 -39.52
CA ASP A 3 1.91 -14.69 -39.55
C ASP A 3 3.38 -14.99 -39.19
N GLN A 4 4.30 -14.12 -39.60
CA GLN A 4 5.73 -14.23 -39.23
C GLN A 4 5.97 -13.92 -37.75
N VAL A 5 5.25 -12.94 -37.21
CA VAL A 5 5.36 -12.58 -35.78
C VAL A 5 4.81 -13.71 -34.91
N LEU A 6 3.69 -14.33 -35.32
CA LEU A 6 3.11 -15.48 -34.62
C LEU A 6 4.06 -16.69 -34.63
N ALA A 7 4.70 -16.98 -35.76
CA ALA A 7 5.68 -18.06 -35.86
C ALA A 7 6.88 -17.84 -34.91
N ALA A 8 7.41 -16.61 -34.84
CA ALA A 8 8.51 -16.25 -33.94
C ALA A 8 8.13 -16.27 -32.45
N ILE A 9 6.87 -16.01 -32.12
CA ILE A 9 6.34 -16.17 -30.75
C ILE A 9 6.29 -17.65 -30.37
N ILE A 10 5.82 -18.51 -31.29
CA ILE A 10 5.66 -19.95 -31.07
C ILE A 10 7.02 -20.66 -30.98
N ASP A 11 7.99 -20.27 -31.80
CA ASP A 11 9.33 -20.89 -31.81
C ASP A 11 10.27 -20.38 -30.70
N GLY A 12 9.92 -19.28 -30.04
CA GLY A 12 10.64 -18.69 -28.91
C GLY A 12 11.96 -17.99 -29.26
N SER A 13 12.30 -17.86 -30.55
CA SER A 13 13.54 -17.25 -31.04
C SER A 13 13.68 -15.79 -30.64
N GLU A 14 12.57 -15.07 -30.52
CA GLU A 14 12.52 -13.64 -30.21
C GLU A 14 11.99 -13.34 -28.80
N LYS A 15 11.90 -14.36 -27.93
CA LYS A 15 11.28 -14.24 -26.60
C LYS A 15 11.80 -13.04 -25.80
N ASN A 16 13.12 -12.87 -25.71
CA ASN A 16 13.72 -11.79 -24.95
C ASN A 16 13.40 -10.40 -25.53
N ARG A 17 13.38 -10.27 -26.87
CA ARG A 17 13.07 -9.01 -27.55
C ARG A 17 11.60 -8.64 -27.33
N LEU A 18 10.71 -9.61 -27.50
CA LEU A 18 9.27 -9.42 -27.30
C LEU A 18 8.93 -9.11 -25.84
N GLU A 19 9.57 -9.77 -24.87
CA GLU A 19 9.44 -9.44 -23.45
C GLU A 19 9.92 -8.00 -23.17
N GLN A 20 11.02 -7.57 -23.78
CA GLN A 20 11.52 -6.20 -23.63
C GLN A 20 10.56 -5.18 -24.24
N GLU A 21 10.08 -5.40 -25.47
CA GLU A 21 9.10 -4.54 -26.14
C GLU A 21 7.79 -4.45 -25.35
N TYR A 22 7.30 -5.58 -24.83
CA TYR A 22 6.12 -5.64 -23.96
C TYR A 22 6.31 -4.83 -22.68
N ASN A 23 7.43 -5.04 -21.97
CA ASN A 23 7.70 -4.34 -20.72
C ASN A 23 7.85 -2.82 -20.94
N GLN A 24 8.44 -2.40 -22.06
CA GLN A 24 8.52 -0.98 -22.43
C GLN A 24 7.13 -0.40 -22.67
N ALA A 25 6.31 -1.04 -23.51
CA ALA A 25 4.96 -0.57 -23.79
C ALA A 25 4.08 -0.51 -22.52
N LEU A 26 4.24 -1.48 -21.62
CA LEU A 26 3.56 -1.47 -20.33
C LEU A 26 4.02 -0.32 -19.43
N SER A 27 5.33 -0.02 -19.42
CA SER A 27 5.90 1.11 -18.70
C SER A 27 5.35 2.44 -19.23
N ASP A 28 5.39 2.65 -20.55
CA ASP A 28 4.90 3.86 -21.20
C ASP A 28 3.41 4.07 -20.93
N HIS A 29 2.63 2.99 -20.95
CA HIS A 29 1.20 3.04 -20.62
C HIS A 29 0.98 3.41 -19.14
N ARG A 30 1.74 2.83 -18.21
CA ARG A 30 1.68 3.17 -16.78
C ARG A 30 2.05 4.63 -16.52
N GLU A 31 3.07 5.16 -17.20
CA GLU A 31 3.48 6.56 -17.10
C GLU A 31 2.38 7.49 -17.62
N TYR A 32 1.79 7.18 -18.78
CA TYR A 32 0.67 7.94 -19.33
C TYR A 32 -0.52 7.99 -18.36
N ILE A 33 -0.92 6.84 -17.81
CA ILE A 33 -2.04 6.77 -16.85
C ILE A 33 -1.69 7.50 -15.56
N THR A 34 -0.46 7.36 -15.06
CA THR A 34 0.02 8.10 -13.88
C THR A 34 -0.09 9.60 -14.11
N GLY A 35 0.36 10.09 -15.28
CA GLY A 35 0.24 11.48 -15.68
C GLY A 35 -1.21 11.94 -15.70
N TYR A 36 -2.10 11.18 -16.35
CA TYR A 36 -3.53 11.50 -16.40
C TYR A 36 -4.20 11.56 -15.02
N VAL A 37 -3.96 10.58 -14.14
CA VAL A 37 -4.51 10.59 -12.77
C VAL A 37 -3.95 11.77 -11.98
N THR A 38 -2.65 12.03 -12.12
CA THR A 38 -1.97 13.12 -11.41
C THR A 38 -2.44 14.48 -11.90
N GLU A 39 -2.72 14.68 -13.19
CA GLU A 39 -3.25 15.95 -13.71
C GLU A 39 -4.70 16.19 -13.25
N ASN A 40 -5.48 15.11 -13.13
CA ASN A 40 -6.90 15.16 -12.78
C ASN A 40 -7.17 14.88 -11.28
N TRP A 41 -6.11 14.85 -10.46
CA TRP A 41 -6.17 14.36 -9.08
C TRP A 41 -7.24 15.05 -8.23
N LYS A 42 -7.43 16.37 -8.39
CA LYS A 42 -8.42 17.14 -7.63
C LYS A 42 -9.85 16.65 -7.88
N VAL A 43 -10.17 16.34 -9.13
CA VAL A 43 -11.51 15.87 -9.52
C VAL A 43 -11.77 14.52 -8.89
N PHE A 44 -10.82 13.60 -9.02
CA PHE A 44 -10.92 12.27 -8.42
C PHE A 44 -10.94 12.33 -6.89
N SER A 45 -10.13 13.18 -6.27
CA SER A 45 -10.09 13.34 -4.82
C SER A 45 -11.39 13.85 -4.24
N ILE A 46 -12.00 14.86 -4.86
CA ILE A 46 -13.30 15.39 -4.41
C ILE A 46 -14.39 14.34 -4.63
N ARG A 47 -14.43 13.71 -5.81
CA ARG A 47 -15.47 12.73 -6.18
C ARG A 47 -15.44 11.50 -5.29
N HIS A 48 -14.24 11.01 -4.96
CA HIS A 48 -14.07 9.78 -4.18
C HIS A 48 -13.80 10.04 -2.70
N GLY A 49 -13.56 11.28 -2.26
CA GLY A 49 -13.26 11.58 -0.85
C GLY A 49 -11.95 10.96 -0.37
N LEU A 50 -10.97 10.80 -1.27
CA LEU A 50 -9.62 10.33 -0.97
C LEU A 50 -8.62 11.31 -1.56
N THR A 51 -7.74 11.89 -0.74
CA THR A 51 -6.63 12.68 -1.25
C THR A 51 -5.70 11.78 -2.06
N LEU A 52 -5.62 12.03 -3.38
CA LEU A 52 -4.74 11.33 -4.30
C LEU A 52 -3.42 12.09 -4.34
N THR A 53 -2.52 11.73 -3.43
CA THR A 53 -1.12 12.14 -3.49
C THR A 53 -0.47 11.59 -4.76
N GLU A 54 0.74 12.05 -5.08
CA GLU A 54 1.50 11.51 -6.22
C GLU A 54 1.73 10.00 -6.07
N ILE A 55 2.03 9.53 -4.85
CA ILE A 55 2.21 8.11 -4.53
C ILE A 55 0.93 7.32 -4.82
N ARG A 56 -0.22 7.80 -4.33
CA ARG A 56 -1.52 7.13 -4.57
C ARG A 56 -1.94 7.18 -6.04
N SER A 57 -1.60 8.24 -6.77
CA SER A 57 -1.85 8.33 -8.21
C SER A 57 -1.07 7.25 -8.99
N ARG A 58 0.19 6.99 -8.59
CA ARG A 58 0.98 5.88 -9.13
C ARG A 58 0.39 4.53 -8.76
N MET A 59 -0.11 4.34 -7.54
CA MET A 59 -0.79 3.11 -7.11
C MET A 59 -2.06 2.85 -7.94
N VAL A 60 -2.85 3.89 -8.24
CA VAL A 60 -4.01 3.78 -9.15
C VAL A 60 -3.55 3.32 -10.53
N ALA A 61 -2.52 3.93 -11.10
CA ALA A 61 -2.01 3.55 -12.41
C ALA A 61 -1.44 2.13 -12.44
N GLN A 62 -0.73 1.72 -11.37
CA GLN A 62 -0.23 0.36 -11.20
C GLN A 62 -1.38 -0.65 -11.15
N TYR A 63 -2.39 -0.38 -10.32
CA TYR A 63 -3.53 -1.27 -10.16
C TYR A 63 -4.35 -1.37 -11.46
N TYR A 64 -4.60 -0.24 -12.12
CA TYR A 64 -5.24 -0.17 -13.43
C TYR A 64 -4.46 -0.96 -14.49
N ALA A 65 -3.14 -0.79 -14.58
CA ALA A 65 -2.34 -1.51 -15.59
C ALA A 65 -2.27 -3.02 -15.33
N ALA A 66 -2.47 -3.46 -14.09
CA ALA A 66 -2.49 -4.87 -13.73
C ALA A 66 -3.86 -5.55 -13.88
N HIS A 67 -4.94 -4.79 -14.02
CA HIS A 67 -6.30 -5.32 -14.04
C HIS A 67 -7.14 -4.72 -15.17
N VAL A 68 -7.94 -5.54 -15.85
CA VAL A 68 -8.85 -5.05 -16.89
C VAL A 68 -10.05 -4.35 -16.24
N MET A 69 -9.96 -3.04 -16.03
CA MET A 69 -11.00 -2.22 -15.40
C MET A 69 -10.96 -0.76 -15.85
N GLU A 70 -11.97 0.02 -15.47
CA GLU A 70 -11.96 1.47 -15.69
C GLU A 70 -11.11 2.19 -14.64
N ILE A 71 -10.60 3.38 -14.99
CA ILE A 71 -9.77 4.17 -14.07
C ILE A 71 -10.53 4.57 -12.79
N GLU A 72 -11.84 4.80 -12.89
CA GLU A 72 -12.68 5.09 -11.73
C GLU A 72 -12.85 3.88 -10.80
N ASP A 73 -12.84 2.66 -11.35
CA ASP A 73 -12.83 1.44 -10.54
C ASP A 73 -11.50 1.29 -9.80
N ALA A 74 -10.39 1.59 -10.48
CA ALA A 74 -9.06 1.57 -9.85
C ALA A 74 -8.97 2.60 -8.70
N VAL A 75 -9.45 3.83 -8.89
CA VAL A 75 -9.50 4.84 -7.81
C VAL A 75 -10.38 4.36 -6.65
N ARG A 76 -11.54 3.76 -6.94
CA ARG A 76 -12.42 3.18 -5.90
C ARG A 76 -11.73 2.06 -5.15
N GLN A 77 -10.91 1.24 -5.82
CA GLN A 77 -10.20 0.16 -5.16
C GLN A 77 -9.09 0.66 -4.25
N ILE A 78 -8.30 1.67 -4.67
CA ILE A 78 -7.31 2.31 -3.79
C ILE A 78 -7.97 2.94 -2.57
N LYS A 79 -9.15 3.55 -2.75
CA LYS A 79 -9.96 4.02 -1.62
C LYS A 79 -10.36 2.89 -0.68
N ARG A 80 -10.82 1.75 -1.18
CA ARG A 80 -11.18 0.61 -0.33
C ARG A 80 -10.00 0.12 0.49
N PHE A 81 -8.79 0.08 -0.08
CA PHE A 81 -7.58 -0.25 0.68
C PHE A 81 -7.28 0.78 1.78
N HIS A 82 -7.40 2.08 1.46
CA HIS A 82 -7.27 3.14 2.47
C HIS A 82 -8.29 2.99 3.61
N ASP A 83 -9.56 2.77 3.27
CA ASP A 83 -10.64 2.63 4.25
C ASP A 83 -10.45 1.37 5.11
N ALA A 84 -9.99 0.26 4.53
CA ALA A 84 -9.63 -0.95 5.26
C ALA A 84 -8.51 -0.69 6.29
N ILE A 85 -7.53 0.18 5.99
CA ILE A 85 -6.50 0.56 6.95
C ILE A 85 -7.08 1.36 8.12
N LYS A 86 -8.07 2.23 7.86
CA LYS A 86 -8.78 2.94 8.92
C LYS A 86 -9.66 2.03 9.75
N GLU A 87 -10.25 1.01 9.14
CA GLU A 87 -10.96 -0.05 9.87
C GLU A 87 -10.01 -0.86 10.75
N MET A 88 -8.77 -1.13 10.31
CA MET A 88 -7.75 -1.77 11.14
C MET A 88 -7.41 -0.96 12.40
N GLU A 89 -7.28 0.36 12.32
CA GLU A 89 -7.05 1.21 13.51
C GLU A 89 -8.17 1.04 14.55
N VAL A 90 -9.42 0.99 14.07
CA VAL A 90 -10.60 0.78 14.92
C VAL A 90 -10.61 -0.62 15.52
N GLU A 91 -10.26 -1.65 14.73
CA GLU A 91 -10.21 -3.03 15.19
C GLU A 91 -9.12 -3.23 16.25
N ILE A 92 -7.94 -2.64 16.05
CA ILE A 92 -6.86 -2.69 17.04
C ILE A 92 -7.28 -2.06 18.37
N SER A 93 -7.98 -0.92 18.31
CA SER A 93 -8.52 -0.25 19.50
C SER A 93 -9.55 -1.11 20.24
N LYS A 94 -10.45 -1.79 19.52
CA LYS A 94 -11.50 -2.61 20.13
C LYS A 94 -10.99 -3.94 20.67
N SER A 95 -10.18 -4.63 19.90
CA SER A 95 -9.78 -6.02 20.18
C SER A 95 -8.56 -6.11 21.08
N TYR A 96 -7.69 -5.11 21.06
CA TYR A 96 -6.45 -5.11 21.83
C TYR A 96 -6.36 -4.00 22.89
N ASP A 97 -7.35 -3.11 22.97
CA ASP A 97 -7.35 -1.95 23.87
C ASP A 97 -6.10 -1.05 23.69
N LEU A 98 -5.62 -0.98 22.44
CA LEU A 98 -4.46 -0.19 22.02
C LEU A 98 -4.90 0.85 20.99
N ASN A 99 -4.62 2.14 21.21
CA ASN A 99 -4.94 3.15 20.20
C ASN A 99 -3.76 3.33 19.25
N VAL A 100 -3.82 2.65 18.11
CA VAL A 100 -2.82 2.79 17.04
C VAL A 100 -3.35 3.73 15.96
N VAL A 101 -2.48 4.60 15.48
CA VAL A 101 -2.74 5.47 14.33
C VAL A 101 -1.65 5.23 13.29
N PHE A 102 -2.04 4.83 12.09
CA PHE A 102 -1.11 4.75 10.96
C PHE A 102 -0.89 6.14 10.41
N GLU A 103 0.38 6.52 10.33
CA GLU A 103 0.79 7.75 9.66
C GLU A 103 0.56 7.64 8.14
N GLU A 104 0.65 8.75 7.43
CA GLU A 104 0.33 8.78 5.99
C GLU A 104 1.26 7.88 5.17
N ASP A 105 2.55 7.87 5.51
CA ASP A 105 3.57 7.02 4.88
C ASP A 105 3.35 5.52 5.16
N ALA A 106 2.89 5.19 6.37
CA ALA A 106 2.49 3.84 6.76
C ALA A 106 1.24 3.40 6.02
N THR A 107 0.25 4.29 5.90
CA THR A 107 -0.98 4.04 5.15
C THR A 107 -0.66 3.73 3.69
N ASP A 108 0.17 4.56 3.04
CA ASP A 108 0.59 4.35 1.66
C ASP A 108 1.40 3.04 1.53
N PHE A 109 2.29 2.73 2.49
CA PHE A 109 3.01 1.47 2.51
C PHE A 109 2.09 0.25 2.58
N LEU A 110 1.06 0.28 3.42
CA LEU A 110 0.08 -0.81 3.56
C LEU A 110 -0.81 -0.93 2.31
N ILE A 111 -1.20 0.17 1.67
CA ILE A 111 -1.87 0.16 0.35
C ILE A 111 -1.00 -0.59 -0.65
N GLN A 112 0.31 -0.32 -0.67
CA GLN A 112 1.23 -1.03 -1.55
C GLN A 112 1.27 -2.54 -1.25
N GLN A 113 1.17 -2.96 0.02
CA GLN A 113 1.12 -4.39 0.38
C GLN A 113 -0.14 -5.08 -0.15
N PHE A 114 -1.30 -4.40 -0.13
CA PHE A 114 -2.53 -4.92 -0.73
C PHE A 114 -2.37 -5.13 -2.25
N ILE A 115 -1.67 -4.22 -2.93
CA ILE A 115 -1.47 -4.26 -4.39
C ILE A 115 -0.45 -5.34 -4.79
N ASP A 116 0.73 -5.33 -4.18
CA ASP A 116 1.87 -6.14 -4.63
C ASP A 116 1.79 -7.59 -4.14
N HIS A 117 1.28 -7.80 -2.92
CA HIS A 117 1.33 -9.09 -2.25
C HIS A 117 -0.06 -9.72 -2.06
N SER A 118 -1.13 -9.03 -2.46
CA SER A 118 -2.51 -9.44 -2.15
C SER A 118 -2.71 -9.70 -0.65
N ALA A 119 -1.96 -8.96 0.20
CA ALA A 119 -2.04 -9.10 1.64
C ALA A 119 -3.47 -8.89 2.12
N THR A 120 -3.90 -9.62 3.12
CA THR A 120 -5.24 -9.46 3.71
C THR A 120 -5.17 -8.58 4.95
N THR A 121 -6.31 -7.97 5.30
CA THR A 121 -6.46 -7.23 6.56
C THR A 121 -6.06 -8.08 7.76
N ASP A 122 -6.46 -9.36 7.78
CA ASP A 122 -6.18 -10.29 8.87
C ASP A 122 -4.69 -10.59 9.01
N GLU A 123 -3.98 -10.79 7.90
CA GLU A 123 -2.52 -10.99 7.91
C GLU A 123 -1.78 -9.76 8.47
N ILE A 124 -2.21 -8.56 8.07
CA ILE A 124 -1.62 -7.32 8.57
C ILE A 124 -1.91 -7.16 10.05
N LEU A 125 -3.15 -7.34 10.49
CA LEU A 125 -3.54 -7.26 11.91
C LEU A 125 -2.77 -8.27 12.77
N SER A 126 -2.66 -9.51 12.31
CA SER A 126 -1.90 -10.57 13.00
C SER A 126 -0.43 -10.20 13.16
N LYS A 127 0.18 -9.60 12.11
CA LYS A 127 1.54 -9.12 12.16
C LYS A 127 1.70 -7.96 13.15
N ILE A 128 0.81 -6.98 13.13
CA ILE A 128 0.83 -5.86 14.09
C ILE A 128 0.71 -6.37 15.53
N TYR A 129 -0.17 -7.33 15.78
CA TYR A 129 -0.31 -7.94 17.09
C TYR A 129 1.01 -8.62 17.52
N THR A 130 1.58 -9.45 16.66
CA THR A 130 2.82 -10.19 16.96
C THR A 130 3.99 -9.25 17.22
N ASP A 131 4.14 -8.21 16.39
CA ASP A 131 5.31 -7.34 16.39
C ASP A 131 5.26 -6.25 17.48
N PHE A 132 4.05 -5.78 17.87
CA PHE A 132 3.91 -4.59 18.73
C PHE A 132 3.17 -4.80 20.05
N TYR A 133 2.36 -5.85 20.21
CA TYR A 133 1.43 -5.97 21.35
C TYR A 133 2.15 -5.94 22.70
N ASP A 134 3.19 -6.75 22.86
CA ASP A 134 3.94 -6.84 24.13
C ASP A 134 4.67 -5.53 24.45
N GLY A 135 5.29 -4.91 23.44
CA GLY A 135 6.00 -3.64 23.59
C GLY A 135 5.07 -2.49 23.98
N PHE A 136 3.91 -2.38 23.33
CA PHE A 136 2.92 -1.35 23.63
C PHE A 136 2.28 -1.56 25.01
N ASN A 137 2.00 -2.80 25.40
CA ASN A 137 1.50 -3.09 26.75
C ASN A 137 2.51 -2.70 27.83
N LEU A 138 3.78 -3.03 27.65
CA LEU A 138 4.84 -2.65 28.58
C LEU A 138 4.91 -1.13 28.77
N ILE A 139 4.87 -0.37 27.66
CA ILE A 139 4.90 1.10 27.73
C ILE A 139 3.64 1.64 28.41
N ARG A 140 2.46 1.12 28.03
CA ARG A 140 1.18 1.53 28.62
C ARG A 140 1.15 1.33 30.13
N GLU A 141 1.58 0.16 30.61
CA GLU A 141 1.63 -0.15 32.04
C GLU A 141 2.57 0.76 32.83
N ARG A 142 3.70 1.14 32.21
CA ARG A 142 4.73 1.94 32.88
C ARG A 142 4.47 3.45 32.84
N THR A 143 3.82 3.94 31.79
CA THR A 143 3.75 5.38 31.47
C THR A 143 2.32 5.91 31.39
N GLY A 144 1.32 5.02 31.32
CA GLY A 144 -0.07 5.38 31.07
C GLY A 144 -0.37 5.79 29.62
N LYS A 145 0.62 5.76 28.72
CA LYS A 145 0.44 6.10 27.30
C LYS A 145 -0.39 5.02 26.60
N SER A 146 -1.48 5.44 25.96
CA SER A 146 -2.41 4.53 25.27
C SER A 146 -2.49 4.76 23.76
N ARG A 147 -1.80 5.79 23.25
CA ARG A 147 -1.79 6.15 21.82
C ARG A 147 -0.40 6.01 21.21
N PHE A 148 -0.32 5.26 20.12
CA PHE A 148 0.90 4.95 19.39
C PHE A 148 0.73 5.32 17.92
N PHE A 149 1.79 5.88 17.33
CA PHE A 149 1.82 6.25 15.91
C PHE A 149 2.76 5.30 15.18
N LEU A 150 2.28 4.69 14.09
CA LEU A 150 3.09 3.79 13.28
C LEU A 150 3.41 4.47 11.95
N SER A 151 4.69 4.78 11.77
CA SER A 151 5.27 5.22 10.49
C SER A 151 5.58 4.01 9.60
N LYS A 152 5.89 4.25 8.32
CA LYS A 152 6.41 3.20 7.44
C LYS A 152 7.65 2.54 8.04
N ASN A 153 8.55 3.32 8.62
CA ASN A 153 9.77 2.79 9.22
C ASN A 153 9.47 1.90 10.43
N ALA A 154 8.49 2.27 11.25
CA ALA A 154 8.07 1.43 12.38
C ALA A 154 7.54 0.06 11.90
N LEU A 155 6.81 0.03 10.78
CA LEU A 155 6.29 -1.22 10.20
C LEU A 155 7.38 -2.12 9.57
N ILE A 156 8.48 -1.52 9.11
CA ILE A 156 9.61 -2.25 8.50
C ILE A 156 10.57 -2.75 9.57
N ASP A 157 10.88 -1.94 10.58
CA ASP A 157 11.81 -2.23 11.67
C ASP A 157 11.15 -1.93 13.03
N HIS A 158 10.27 -2.85 13.44
CA HIS A 158 9.50 -2.74 14.67
C HIS A 158 10.39 -2.83 15.91
N GLU A 159 11.47 -3.63 15.87
CA GLU A 159 12.40 -3.79 16.98
C GLU A 159 13.10 -2.48 17.33
N THR A 160 13.68 -1.79 16.34
CA THR A 160 14.33 -0.50 16.55
C THR A 160 13.33 0.53 17.05
N TYR A 161 12.15 0.60 16.44
CA TYR A 161 11.10 1.54 16.85
C TYR A 161 10.67 1.32 18.31
N LEU A 162 10.39 0.08 18.72
CA LEU A 162 10.02 -0.25 20.09
C LEU A 162 11.15 0.06 21.07
N ASN A 163 12.39 -0.27 20.74
CA ASN A 163 13.55 0.03 21.59
C ASN A 163 13.71 1.53 21.82
N ASP A 164 13.57 2.34 20.77
CA ASP A 164 13.66 3.80 20.87
C ASP A 164 12.48 4.36 21.67
N LEU A 165 11.28 3.84 21.46
CA LEU A 165 10.09 4.23 22.21
C LEU A 165 10.24 3.92 23.70
N ILE A 166 10.69 2.72 24.06
CA ILE A 166 10.97 2.31 25.44
C ILE A 166 12.04 3.22 26.07
N ARG A 167 13.14 3.49 25.36
CA ARG A 167 14.22 4.38 25.85
C ARG A 167 13.79 5.82 26.05
N ASN A 168 12.83 6.30 25.26
CA ASN A 168 12.34 7.67 25.37
C ASN A 168 11.32 7.82 26.50
N GLU A 169 10.50 6.80 26.73
CA GLU A 169 9.37 6.87 27.67
C GLU A 169 9.70 6.31 29.08
N LEU A 170 10.71 5.43 29.22
CA LEU A 170 11.10 4.82 30.50
C LEU A 170 12.36 5.42 31.14
N LYS A 171 12.66 6.71 30.88
CA LYS A 171 13.75 7.41 31.58
C LYS A 171 13.41 7.77 33.01
#